data_AF-A0A3B9KVF7-F1
#
_entry.id   AF-A0A3B9KVF7-F1
#
_cell.length_a   1.000
_cell.length_b   1.000
_cell.length_c   1.000
_cell.angle_alpha   90.00
_cell.angle_beta   90.00
_cell.angle_gamma   90.00
#
_symmetry.space_group_name_H-M   'P 1'
#
loop_
_entity.id
_entity.type
_entity.pdbx_description
1 polymer ?
#
loop_
_entity_poly.entity_id
_entity_poly.type
_entity_poly.pdbx_seq_one_letter_code
_entity_poly.pdbx_strand_id
1 'polypeptide(L)'
;MTDVTEIIDELEKEVLGKKNIFGKCYVEEVKVTALLSRLREAIPQCFYEAQALLRQGDAIISEANRRAEAIVQNANDTREKLVHDSEVLTEAKKHAAEIENTTQDYCENLRISVHQNLDKQLYDIAVKMNETMMTIESLREELWKRSGGGSTN
;
A
#
# COMPACT_ATOMS: atom_id res chain seq x y z
N MET A 1 22.38 43.17 23.90
CA MET A 1 22.88 42.00 24.64
C MET A 1 24.38 42.13 24.60
N THR A 2 25.01 42.52 25.69
CA THR A 2 26.46 42.77 25.70
C THR A 2 27.15 41.44 25.52
N ASP A 3 27.90 41.29 24.43
CA ASP A 3 28.57 40.04 24.15
C ASP A 3 29.63 39.82 25.24
N VAL A 4 29.64 38.65 25.87
CA VAL A 4 30.68 38.28 26.84
C VAL A 4 32.06 38.48 26.20
N THR A 5 32.14 38.26 24.89
CA THR A 5 33.32 38.50 24.06
C THR A 5 33.75 39.97 24.09
N GLU A 6 32.83 40.93 23.96
CA GLU A 6 33.17 42.38 24.05
C GLU A 6 33.72 42.77 25.42
N ILE A 7 33.19 42.18 26.51
CA ILE A 7 33.67 42.45 27.87
C ILE A 7 35.08 41.84 28.07
N ILE A 8 35.33 40.67 27.51
CA ILE A 8 36.64 40.03 27.50
C ILE A 8 37.64 40.85 26.69
N ASP A 9 37.27 41.33 25.51
CA ASP A 9 38.11 42.18 24.66
C ASP A 9 38.46 43.51 25.35
N GLU A 10 37.50 44.12 26.07
CA GLU A 10 37.73 45.32 26.89
C GLU A 10 38.71 45.04 28.05
N LEU A 11 38.58 43.88 28.70
CA LEU A 11 39.46 43.46 29.79
C LEU A 11 40.88 43.15 29.28
N GLU A 12 40.99 42.44 28.15
CA GLU A 12 42.28 42.17 27.49
C GLU A 12 42.97 43.47 27.10
N LYS A 13 42.25 44.42 26.51
CA LYS A 13 42.82 45.73 26.16
C LYS A 13 43.35 46.46 27.39
N GLU A 14 42.66 46.36 28.51
CA GLU A 14 43.05 47.06 29.74
C GLU A 14 44.24 46.40 30.45
N VAL A 15 44.36 45.07 30.37
CA VAL A 15 45.40 44.26 31.02
C VAL A 15 46.63 44.06 30.13
N LEU A 16 46.46 43.81 28.84
CA LEU A 16 47.52 43.49 27.87
C LEU A 16 47.89 44.68 26.97
N GLY A 17 47.01 45.66 26.80
CA GLY A 17 47.25 46.83 25.95
C GLY A 17 48.17 47.90 26.56
N LYS A 18 48.50 47.81 27.85
CA LYS A 18 49.40 48.75 28.53
C LYS A 18 50.84 48.23 28.58
N LYS A 19 51.80 49.12 28.32
CA LYS A 19 53.24 48.78 28.32
C LYS A 19 53.65 48.16 29.66
N ASN A 20 54.20 46.96 29.58
CA ASN A 20 54.73 46.25 30.73
C ASN A 20 56.06 46.89 31.14
N ILE A 21 56.12 47.51 32.32
CA ILE A 21 57.32 48.19 32.80
C ILE A 21 57.92 47.31 33.91
N PHE A 22 59.10 46.76 33.67
CA PHE A 22 59.80 45.83 34.59
C PHE A 22 58.96 44.62 35.04
N GLY A 23 58.19 44.03 34.12
CA GLY A 23 57.35 42.85 34.39
C GLY A 23 56.10 43.14 35.22
N LYS A 24 55.78 44.42 35.48
CA LYS A 24 54.56 44.85 36.17
C LYS A 24 53.66 45.65 35.21
N CYS A 25 52.41 45.23 35.11
CA CYS A 25 51.35 45.97 34.43
C CYS A 25 50.55 46.79 35.45
N TYR A 26 50.41 48.09 35.20
CA TYR A 26 49.60 48.98 36.01
C TYR A 26 48.22 49.14 35.36
N VAL A 27 47.22 48.59 36.03
CA VAL A 27 45.82 48.65 35.61
C VAL A 27 45.03 49.59 36.50
N GLU A 28 43.96 50.16 35.97
CA GLU A 28 43.02 50.94 36.75
C GLU A 28 42.10 49.97 37.50
N GLU A 29 42.30 49.85 38.82
CA GLU A 29 41.58 48.89 39.68
C GLU A 29 40.06 49.03 39.56
N VAL A 30 39.55 50.26 39.54
CA VAL A 30 38.11 50.54 39.42
C VAL A 30 37.55 50.00 38.11
N LYS A 31 38.26 50.22 37.00
CA LYS A 31 37.84 49.79 35.65
C LYS A 31 37.88 48.28 35.50
N VAL A 32 38.97 47.63 35.94
CA VAL A 32 39.10 46.16 35.89
C VAL A 32 38.05 45.49 36.77
N THR A 33 37.81 46.02 37.97
CA THR A 33 36.80 45.47 38.89
C THR A 33 35.39 45.61 38.32
N ALA A 34 35.09 46.71 37.64
CA ALA A 34 33.82 46.91 36.94
C ALA A 34 33.65 45.91 35.77
N LEU A 35 34.69 45.68 34.97
CA LEU A 35 34.68 44.69 33.88
C LEU A 35 34.50 43.26 34.40
N LEU A 36 35.21 42.89 35.48
CA LEU A 36 35.05 41.57 36.11
C LEU A 36 33.64 41.38 36.71
N SER A 37 33.05 42.44 37.26
CA SER A 37 31.68 42.39 37.79
C SER A 37 30.65 42.20 36.66
N ARG A 38 30.78 42.95 35.56
CA ARG A 38 29.96 42.78 34.36
C ARG A 38 30.10 41.37 33.77
N LEU A 39 31.32 40.84 33.72
CA LEU A 39 31.58 39.48 33.23
C LEU A 39 30.92 38.41 34.14
N ARG A 40 31.01 38.60 35.46
CA ARG A 40 30.38 37.71 36.46
C ARG A 40 28.86 37.68 36.34
N GLU A 41 28.23 38.78 35.94
CA GLU A 41 26.79 38.83 35.68
C GLU A 41 26.42 38.24 34.31
N ALA A 42 27.21 38.52 33.28
CA ALA A 42 26.90 38.15 31.90
C ALA A 42 27.11 36.65 31.59
N ILE A 43 28.14 36.00 32.14
CA ILE A 43 28.45 34.59 31.85
C ILE A 43 27.32 33.64 32.29
N PRO A 44 26.82 33.69 33.55
CA PRO A 44 25.73 32.81 33.98
C PRO A 44 24.47 33.03 33.14
N GLN A 45 24.15 34.29 32.83
CA GLN A 45 23.00 34.65 32.02
C GLN A 45 23.06 34.03 30.61
N CYS A 46 24.20 34.18 29.93
CA CYS A 46 24.44 33.57 28.62
C CYS A 46 24.30 32.02 28.67
N PHE A 47 24.81 31.40 29.73
CA PHE A 47 24.70 29.95 29.91
C PHE A 47 23.26 29.47 30.12
N TYR A 48 22.46 30.22 30.89
CA TYR A 48 21.03 29.94 31.05
C TYR A 48 20.25 30.09 29.75
N GLU A 49 20.54 31.13 28.98
CA GLU A 49 19.92 31.35 27.66
C GLU A 49 20.26 30.23 26.68
N ALA A 50 21.53 29.80 26.63
CA ALA A 50 21.96 28.68 25.80
C ALA A 50 21.27 27.37 26.21
N GLN A 51 21.18 27.07 27.51
CA GLN A 51 20.43 25.90 27.99
C GLN A 51 18.94 25.98 27.67
N ALA A 52 18.33 27.16 27.77
CA ALA A 52 16.93 27.35 27.42
C ALA A 52 16.70 27.09 25.93
N LEU A 53 17.60 27.58 25.07
CA LEU A 53 17.54 27.33 23.63
C LEU A 53 17.66 25.83 23.30
N LEU A 54 18.59 25.12 23.94
CA LEU A 54 18.73 23.67 23.77
C LEU A 54 17.45 22.92 24.17
N ARG A 55 16.88 23.24 25.33
CA ARG A 55 15.60 22.66 25.79
C ARG A 55 14.44 22.96 24.85
N GLN A 56 14.39 24.17 24.30
CA GLN A 56 13.39 24.53 23.29
C GLN A 56 13.59 23.73 22.00
N GLY A 57 14.84 23.54 21.56
CA GLY A 57 15.19 22.70 20.42
C GLY A 57 14.72 21.26 20.59
N ASP A 58 15.02 20.65 21.74
CA ASP A 58 14.58 19.29 22.06
C ASP A 58 13.06 19.17 22.05
N ALA A 59 12.35 20.15 22.62
CA ALA A 59 10.89 20.18 22.61
C ALA A 59 10.31 20.29 21.19
N ILE A 60 10.92 21.11 20.32
CA ILE A 60 10.52 21.25 18.92
C ILE A 60 10.72 19.93 18.17
N ILE A 61 11.87 19.27 18.35
CA ILE A 61 12.17 17.98 17.70
C ILE A 61 11.18 16.90 18.17
N SER A 62 10.91 16.83 19.47
CA SER A 62 9.95 15.87 20.02
C SER A 62 8.55 16.08 19.45
N GLU A 63 8.09 17.33 19.35
CA GLU A 63 6.77 17.65 18.79
C GLU A 63 6.73 17.38 17.29
N ALA A 64 7.81 17.66 16.55
CA ALA A 64 7.90 17.34 15.13
C ALA A 64 7.82 15.83 14.88
N ASN A 65 8.51 15.01 15.67
CA ASN A 65 8.43 13.56 15.59
C ASN A 65 7.01 13.05 15.88
N ARG A 66 6.38 13.54 16.95
CA ARG A 66 4.99 13.18 17.28
C ARG A 66 4.02 13.53 16.16
N ARG A 67 4.20 14.70 15.52
CA ARG A 67 3.39 15.11 14.36
C ARG A 67 3.64 14.23 13.14
N ALA A 68 4.90 13.89 12.85
CA ALA A 68 5.24 13.01 11.75
C ALA A 68 4.61 11.63 11.92
N GLU A 69 4.70 11.04 13.12
CA GLU A 69 4.05 9.78 13.47
C GLU A 69 2.52 9.87 13.29
N ALA A 70 1.90 10.94 13.77
CA ALA A 70 0.46 11.15 13.59
C ALA A 70 0.05 11.29 12.12
N ILE A 71 0.86 11.95 11.29
CA ILE A 71 0.62 12.07 9.84
C ILE A 71 0.69 10.69 9.18
N VAL A 72 1.72 9.90 9.49
CA VAL A 72 1.88 8.55 8.93
C VAL A 72 0.72 7.65 9.35
N GLN A 73 0.31 7.70 10.61
CA GLN A 73 -0.81 6.92 11.10
C GLN A 73 -2.13 7.31 10.41
N ASN A 74 -2.44 8.61 10.33
CA ASN A 74 -3.63 9.09 9.64
C ASN A 74 -3.64 8.72 8.15
N ALA A 75 -2.48 8.77 7.49
CA ALA A 75 -2.35 8.38 6.08
C ALA A 75 -2.62 6.88 5.90
N ASN A 76 -2.12 6.03 6.80
CA ASN A 76 -2.37 4.59 6.78
C ASN A 76 -3.86 4.27 7.00
N ASP A 77 -4.49 4.89 8.01
CA ASP A 77 -5.91 4.69 8.30
C ASP A 77 -6.79 5.16 7.12
N THR A 78 -6.42 6.28 6.48
CA THR A 78 -7.12 6.79 5.30
C THR A 78 -6.92 5.88 4.09
N ARG A 79 -5.71 5.35 3.89
CA ARG A 79 -5.42 4.37 2.83
C ARG A 79 -6.26 3.12 3.00
N GLU A 80 -6.37 2.57 4.21
CA GLU A 80 -7.19 1.39 4.46
C GLU A 80 -8.68 1.65 4.18
N LYS A 81 -9.20 2.79 4.61
CA LYS A 81 -10.55 3.22 4.26
C LYS A 81 -10.74 3.37 2.76
N LEU A 82 -9.83 4.04 2.05
CA LEU A 82 -9.91 4.21 0.60
C LEU A 82 -9.81 2.90 -0.17
N VAL A 83 -9.05 1.91 0.32
CA VAL A 83 -8.97 0.58 -0.28
C VAL A 83 -10.26 -0.20 -0.05
N HIS A 84 -10.80 -0.12 1.17
CA HIS A 84 -12.07 -0.75 1.52
C HIS A 84 -13.25 -0.13 0.75
N ASP A 85 -13.30 1.20 0.72
CA ASP A 85 -14.32 2.00 0.06
C ASP A 85 -14.01 2.23 -1.42
N SER A 86 -12.94 1.61 -1.93
CA SER A 86 -12.63 1.68 -3.35
C SER A 86 -13.79 1.06 -4.10
N GLU A 87 -14.57 1.90 -4.77
CA GLU A 87 -15.59 1.50 -5.73
C GLU A 87 -15.04 0.47 -6.72
N VAL A 88 -13.72 0.50 -6.99
CA VAL A 88 -13.00 -0.48 -7.80
C VAL A 88 -13.10 -1.89 -7.22
N LEU A 89 -12.94 -2.10 -5.91
CA LEU A 89 -13.03 -3.43 -5.31
C LEU A 89 -14.48 -3.93 -5.29
N THR A 90 -15.43 -3.04 -5.02
CA THR A 90 -16.86 -3.36 -5.04
C THR A 90 -17.32 -3.71 -6.45
N GLU A 91 -16.96 -2.91 -7.46
CA GLU A 91 -17.29 -3.16 -8.86
C GLU A 91 -16.58 -4.41 -9.39
N ALA A 92 -15.31 -4.64 -9.02
CA ALA A 92 -14.60 -5.87 -9.37
C ALA A 92 -15.29 -7.12 -8.80
N LYS A 93 -15.76 -7.08 -7.55
CA LYS A 93 -16.53 -8.18 -6.95
C LYS A 93 -17.87 -8.39 -7.66
N LYS A 94 -18.56 -7.31 -8.00
CA LYS A 94 -19.84 -7.37 -8.74
C LYS A 94 -19.65 -7.97 -10.13
N HIS A 95 -18.67 -7.48 -10.90
CA HIS A 95 -18.30 -8.04 -12.19
C HIS A 95 -17.90 -9.52 -12.10
N ALA A 96 -17.14 -9.91 -11.07
CA ALA A 96 -16.79 -11.32 -10.86
C ALA A 96 -18.03 -12.19 -10.64
N ALA A 97 -18.97 -11.74 -9.80
CA ALA A 97 -20.24 -12.44 -9.57
C ALA A 97 -21.11 -12.51 -10.84
N GLU A 98 -21.14 -11.45 -11.66
CA GLU A 98 -21.83 -11.45 -12.94
C GLU A 98 -21.22 -12.45 -13.93
N ILE A 99 -19.88 -12.55 -13.99
CA ILE A 99 -19.18 -13.54 -14.81
C ILE A 99 -19.48 -14.96 -14.33
N GLU A 100 -19.45 -15.21 -13.02
CA GLU A 100 -19.79 -16.52 -12.45
C GLU A 100 -21.21 -16.95 -12.81
N ASN A 101 -22.19 -16.06 -12.60
CA ASN A 101 -23.59 -16.35 -12.95
C ASN A 101 -23.76 -16.59 -14.46
N THR A 102 -23.18 -15.74 -15.29
CA THR A 102 -23.26 -15.89 -16.76
C THR A 102 -22.62 -17.19 -17.22
N THR A 103 -21.50 -17.58 -16.61
CA THR A 103 -20.81 -18.83 -16.92
C THR A 103 -21.65 -20.04 -16.49
N GLN A 104 -22.26 -19.98 -15.31
CA GLN A 104 -23.15 -21.04 -14.83
C GLN A 104 -24.36 -21.23 -15.73
N ASP A 105 -25.01 -20.13 -16.12
CA ASP A 105 -26.14 -20.15 -17.07
C ASP A 105 -25.71 -20.69 -18.43
N TYR A 106 -24.54 -20.27 -18.93
CA TYR A 106 -23.99 -20.78 -20.18
C TYR A 106 -23.73 -22.29 -20.11
N CYS A 107 -23.11 -22.77 -19.03
CA CYS A 107 -22.84 -24.19 -18.82
C CYS A 107 -24.13 -25.02 -18.76
N GLU A 108 -25.17 -24.55 -18.06
CA GLU A 108 -26.43 -25.29 -17.99
C GLU A 108 -27.15 -25.31 -19.34
N ASN A 109 -27.20 -24.18 -20.04
CA ASN A 109 -27.76 -24.12 -21.39
C ASN A 109 -27.00 -25.02 -22.37
N LEU A 110 -25.67 -25.04 -22.29
CA LEU A 110 -24.84 -25.93 -23.09
C LEU A 110 -25.15 -27.40 -22.78
N ARG A 111 -25.28 -27.76 -21.50
CA ARG A 111 -25.62 -29.12 -21.06
C ARG A 111 -26.96 -29.56 -21.62
N ILE A 112 -27.99 -28.72 -21.50
CA ILE A 112 -29.32 -28.97 -22.05
C ILE A 112 -29.25 -29.15 -23.58
N SER A 113 -28.57 -28.24 -24.28
CA SER A 113 -28.44 -28.28 -25.74
C SER A 113 -27.73 -29.55 -26.22
N VAL A 114 -26.65 -29.96 -25.54
CA VAL A 114 -25.93 -31.20 -25.85
C VAL A 114 -26.83 -32.42 -25.64
N HIS A 115 -27.57 -32.50 -24.53
CA HIS A 115 -28.50 -33.60 -24.29
C HIS A 115 -29.60 -33.69 -25.34
N GLN A 116 -30.23 -32.56 -25.69
CA GLN A 116 -31.25 -32.52 -26.73
C GLN A 116 -30.71 -32.95 -28.10
N ASN A 117 -29.48 -32.54 -28.43
CA ASN A 117 -28.84 -32.93 -29.68
C ASN A 117 -28.53 -34.43 -29.70
N LEU A 118 -27.99 -34.97 -28.60
CA LEU A 118 -27.73 -36.41 -28.45
C LEU A 118 -29.01 -37.23 -28.58
N ASP A 119 -30.09 -36.83 -27.92
CA ASP A 119 -31.39 -37.53 -28.01
C ASP A 119 -31.92 -37.54 -29.45
N LYS A 120 -31.82 -36.41 -30.15
CA LYS A 120 -32.20 -36.34 -31.58
C LYS A 120 -31.36 -37.29 -32.44
N GLN A 121 -30.04 -37.29 -32.25
CA GLN A 121 -29.15 -38.18 -33.00
C GLN A 121 -29.45 -39.65 -32.72
N LEU A 122 -29.69 -40.01 -31.45
CA LEU A 122 -30.05 -41.37 -31.06
C LEU A 122 -31.39 -41.80 -31.65
N TYR A 123 -32.38 -40.90 -31.67
CA TYR A 123 -33.67 -41.14 -32.32
C TYR A 123 -33.49 -41.39 -33.82
N ASP A 124 -32.74 -40.53 -34.52
CA ASP A 124 -32.48 -40.68 -35.96
C ASP A 124 -31.76 -42.01 -36.27
N ILE A 125 -30.84 -42.45 -35.40
CA ILE A 125 -30.18 -43.76 -35.51
C ILE A 125 -31.18 -44.89 -35.32
N ALA A 126 -32.03 -44.81 -34.29
CA ALA A 126 -33.04 -45.84 -34.01
C ALA A 126 -34.02 -46.01 -35.16
N VAL A 127 -34.49 -44.91 -35.75
CA VAL A 127 -35.38 -44.93 -36.93
C VAL A 127 -34.71 -45.63 -38.10
N LYS A 128 -33.47 -45.24 -38.45
CA LYS A 128 -32.72 -45.86 -39.55
C LYS A 128 -32.44 -47.35 -39.33
N MET A 129 -32.14 -47.75 -38.09
CA MET A 129 -31.96 -49.16 -37.75
C MET A 129 -33.25 -49.95 -37.95
N ASN A 130 -34.40 -49.40 -37.54
CA ASN A 130 -35.70 -50.03 -37.76
C ASN A 130 -36.04 -50.17 -39.25
N GLU A 131 -35.81 -49.13 -40.05
CA GLU A 131 -35.96 -49.17 -41.52
C GLU A 131 -35.08 -50.25 -42.15
N THR A 132 -33.83 -50.36 -41.69
CA THR A 132 -32.90 -51.40 -42.15
C THR A 132 -33.39 -52.79 -41.78
N MET A 133 -33.94 -52.97 -40.57
CA MET A 133 -34.50 -54.24 -40.10
C MET A 133 -35.72 -54.66 -40.93
N MET A 134 -36.65 -53.74 -41.19
CA MET A 134 -37.79 -53.98 -42.08
C MET A 134 -37.34 -54.38 -43.49
N THR A 135 -36.29 -53.75 -44.00
CA THR A 135 -35.70 -54.11 -45.31
C THR A 135 -35.14 -55.54 -45.29
N ILE A 136 -34.42 -55.93 -44.23
CA ILE A 136 -33.91 -57.29 -44.05
C ILE A 136 -35.05 -58.31 -43.96
N GLU A 137 -36.12 -58.00 -43.23
CA GLU A 137 -37.30 -58.86 -43.13
C GLU A 137 -37.99 -59.06 -44.48
N SER A 138 -38.19 -57.98 -45.24
CA SER A 138 -38.73 -58.04 -46.60
C SER A 138 -37.85 -58.91 -47.52
N LEU A 139 -36.53 -58.72 -47.48
CA LEU A 139 -35.58 -59.54 -48.26
C LEU A 139 -35.65 -61.02 -47.85
N ARG A 140 -35.79 -61.32 -46.55
CA ARG A 140 -35.98 -62.68 -46.07
C ARG A 140 -37.28 -63.27 -46.61
N GLU A 141 -38.40 -62.56 -46.50
CA GLU A 141 -39.69 -63.03 -47.02
C GLU A 141 -39.64 -63.30 -48.53
N GLU A 142 -39.00 -62.44 -49.31
CA GLU A 142 -38.80 -62.64 -50.75
C GLU A 142 -37.97 -63.91 -51.05
N LEU A 143 -36.90 -64.14 -50.28
CA LEU A 143 -36.10 -65.36 -50.38
C LEU A 143 -36.92 -66.61 -50.01
N TRP A 144 -37.74 -66.54 -48.96
CA TRP A 144 -38.65 -67.62 -48.56
C TRP A 144 -39.72 -67.90 -49.61
N LYS A 145 -40.32 -66.87 -50.23
CA LYS A 145 -41.26 -67.04 -51.35
C LYS A 145 -40.58 -67.68 -52.56
N ARG A 146 -39.31 -67.33 -52.83
CA ARG A 146 -38.50 -67.92 -53.91
C ARG A 146 -38.06 -69.36 -53.61
N SER A 147 -37.79 -69.71 -52.35
CA SER A 147 -37.36 -71.06 -51.95
C SER A 147 -38.51 -72.02 -51.66
N GLY A 148 -39.66 -71.51 -51.20
CA GLY A 148 -40.88 -72.25 -50.88
C GLY A 148 -41.75 -72.65 -52.07
N GLY A 149 -41.27 -72.46 -53.31
CA GLY A 149 -41.89 -72.98 -54.53
C GLY A 149 -41.44 -74.40 -54.92
N GLY A 150 -40.65 -75.07 -54.07
CA GLY A 150 -40.16 -76.43 -54.30
C GLY A 150 -40.62 -77.40 -53.21
N SER A 151 -41.59 -78.24 -53.56
CA SER A 151 -42.07 -79.43 -52.82
C SER A 151 -43.18 -79.20 -51.79
N THR A 152 -44.42 -79.54 -52.16
CA THR A 152 -45.06 -80.79 -51.69
C THR A 152 -46.24 -81.14 -52.61
N ASN A 153 -46.11 -82.32 -53.24
CA ASN A 153 -47.10 -83.22 -53.85
C ASN A 153 -48.11 -82.70 -54.89
#